data_AF-A0A168P6T2-F1
#
_entry.id   AF-A0A168P6T2-F1
#
_cell.length_a   1.000
_cell.length_b   1.000
_cell.length_c   1.000
_cell.angle_alpha   90.00
_cell.angle_beta   90.00
_cell.angle_gamma   90.00
#
_symmetry.space_group_name_H-M   'P 1'
#
loop_
_entity.id
_entity.type
_entity.pdbx_description
1 polymer ?
#
loop_
_entity_poly.entity_id
_entity_poly.type
_entity_poly.pdbx_seq_one_letter_code
_entity_poly.pdbx_strand_id
1 'polypeptide(L)'
;MRELVPANEVVYGKEDIAELENASIKVQYVYDKALAMLRRYLPQLVCNDPDSHNSTRSQMITDQGVFQKWIQGPKGWKCIGYEYQTDVEHNVEQVYLPDSQLQSMILQIMIWSQFEKIILLHPFLGQEAFYNKEELETISSYFVPTYTSVTPLIELGKPYKKHKTTLPIYQEFIPAPSLMIQSEGIPLKGTWMTGVYVKQANFQRIGPYIKNSNGYRTFMEALIN
;
A
#
# COMPACT_ATOMS: atom_id res chain seq x y z
N MET A 1 1.47 -22.93 -10.77
CA MET A 1 0.54 -23.61 -9.83
C MET A 1 0.51 -22.76 -8.57
N ARG A 2 -0.66 -22.34 -8.06
CA ARG A 2 -0.70 -21.59 -6.78
C ARG A 2 -0.71 -22.62 -5.66
N GLU A 3 0.30 -22.57 -4.80
CA GLU A 3 0.39 -23.41 -3.61
C GLU A 3 -0.73 -23.02 -2.65
N LEU A 4 -1.43 -24.02 -2.10
CA LEU A 4 -2.50 -23.85 -1.14
C LEU A 4 -1.91 -24.10 0.24
N VAL A 5 -1.79 -23.06 1.05
CA VAL A 5 -1.26 -23.16 2.41
C VAL A 5 -2.43 -23.02 3.40
N PRO A 6 -2.55 -23.89 4.43
CA PRO A 6 -3.46 -23.67 5.55
C PRO A 6 -3.06 -22.41 6.33
N ALA A 7 -4.02 -21.54 6.71
CA ALA A 7 -3.63 -20.27 7.35
C ALA A 7 -2.97 -20.41 8.73
N ASN A 8 -3.16 -21.54 9.43
CA ASN A 8 -2.46 -21.83 10.68
C ASN A 8 -0.94 -22.04 10.50
N GLU A 9 -0.48 -22.18 9.26
CA GLU A 9 0.94 -22.38 8.93
C GLU A 9 1.66 -21.08 8.55
N VAL A 10 0.94 -19.96 8.41
CA VAL A 10 1.57 -18.68 8.06
C VAL A 10 2.02 -17.97 9.33
N VAL A 11 3.30 -18.13 9.63
CA VAL A 11 3.95 -17.53 10.80
C VAL A 11 4.98 -16.51 10.36
N TYR A 12 4.98 -15.34 10.99
CA TYR A 12 5.97 -14.31 10.75
C TYR A 12 7.23 -14.59 11.55
N GLY A 13 8.39 -14.60 10.89
CA GLY A 13 9.67 -14.64 11.58
C GLY A 13 10.00 -13.28 12.21
N LYS A 14 10.86 -13.26 13.23
CA LYS A 14 11.37 -12.00 13.83
C LYS A 14 11.98 -11.06 12.78
N GLU A 15 12.65 -11.61 11.77
CA GLU A 15 13.24 -10.84 10.67
C GLU A 15 12.16 -10.16 9.81
N ASP A 16 11.04 -10.85 9.52
CA ASP A 16 9.92 -10.26 8.77
C ASP A 16 9.31 -9.08 9.52
N ILE A 17 9.13 -9.22 10.84
CA ILE A 17 8.59 -8.16 11.69
C ILE A 17 9.54 -6.97 11.72
N ALA A 18 10.83 -7.20 11.93
CA ALA A 18 11.84 -6.15 11.96
C ALA A 18 11.95 -5.42 10.61
N GLU A 19 11.87 -6.15 9.50
CA GLU A 19 11.84 -5.55 8.16
C GLU A 19 10.58 -4.71 7.97
N LEU A 20 9.39 -5.24 8.26
CA LEU A 20 8.12 -4.53 8.11
C LEU A 20 8.03 -3.29 9.00
N GLU A 21 8.54 -3.36 10.24
CA GLU A 21 8.63 -2.22 11.15
C GLU A 21 9.45 -1.09 10.53
N ASN A 22 10.68 -1.38 10.11
CA ASN A 22 11.57 -0.39 9.50
C ASN A 22 11.04 0.12 8.14
N ALA A 23 10.62 -0.80 7.26
CA ALA A 23 10.15 -0.48 5.92
C ALA A 23 8.87 0.36 5.94
N SER A 24 7.92 0.05 6.83
CA SER A 24 6.65 0.77 6.91
C SER A 24 6.79 2.23 7.31
N ILE A 25 7.74 2.53 8.20
CA ILE A 25 8.07 3.89 8.62
C ILE A 25 8.69 4.67 7.43
N LYS A 26 9.67 4.08 6.73
CA LYS A 26 10.28 4.71 5.55
C LYS A 26 9.28 4.94 4.42
N VAL A 27 8.43 3.96 4.15
CA VAL A 27 7.34 4.07 3.18
C VAL A 27 6.35 5.17 3.58
N GLN A 28 6.04 5.30 4.88
CA GLN A 28 5.17 6.37 5.37
C GLN A 28 5.78 7.75 5.10
N TYR A 29 7.08 7.94 5.34
CA TYR A 29 7.75 9.21 5.01
C TYR A 29 7.65 9.58 3.53
N VAL A 30 7.81 8.60 2.63
CA VAL A 30 7.63 8.83 1.18
C VAL A 30 6.18 9.23 0.87
N TYR A 31 5.19 8.54 1.44
CA TYR A 31 3.78 8.90 1.27
C TYR A 31 3.48 10.30 1.78
N ASP A 32 3.93 10.65 2.99
CA ASP A 32 3.68 11.96 3.61
C ASP A 32 4.31 13.08 2.78
N LYS A 33 5.51 12.88 2.26
CA LYS A 33 6.21 13.83 1.39
C LYS A 33 5.46 14.04 0.07
N ALA A 34 5.05 12.96 -0.60
CA ALA A 34 4.27 13.04 -1.84
C ALA A 34 2.89 13.68 -1.60
N LEU A 35 2.23 13.34 -0.50
CA LEU A 35 0.95 13.89 -0.09
C LEU A 35 1.05 15.38 0.21
N ALA A 36 2.09 15.83 0.93
CA ALA A 36 2.33 17.25 1.19
C ALA A 36 2.52 18.04 -0.11
N MET A 37 3.22 17.46 -1.09
CA MET A 37 3.37 18.05 -2.42
C MET A 37 2.03 18.13 -3.16
N LEU A 38 1.24 17.05 -3.20
CA LEU A 38 -0.08 17.06 -3.82
C LEU A 38 -1.02 18.07 -3.15
N ARG A 39 -1.04 18.16 -1.82
CA ARG A 39 -1.86 19.16 -1.10
C ARG A 39 -1.48 20.59 -1.49
N ARG A 40 -0.19 20.84 -1.76
CA ARG A 40 0.29 22.17 -2.13
C ARG A 40 -0.06 22.56 -3.56
N TYR A 41 0.04 21.63 -4.51
CA TYR A 41 -0.05 21.95 -5.94
C TYR A 41 -1.32 21.44 -6.63
N LEU A 42 -1.94 20.39 -6.10
CA LEU A 42 -3.13 19.74 -6.64
C LEU A 42 -4.13 19.37 -5.51
N PRO A 43 -4.56 20.34 -4.68
CA PRO A 43 -5.42 20.08 -3.52
C PRO A 43 -6.72 19.35 -3.87
N GLN A 44 -7.26 19.57 -5.07
CA GLN A 44 -8.48 18.93 -5.57
C GLN A 44 -8.37 17.40 -5.73
N LEU A 45 -7.16 16.84 -5.79
CA LEU A 45 -6.96 15.39 -5.88
C LEU A 45 -6.92 14.70 -4.51
N VAL A 46 -6.82 15.48 -3.43
CA VAL A 46 -6.60 14.99 -2.07
C VAL A 46 -7.71 15.43 -1.11
N CYS A 47 -8.28 16.61 -1.35
CA CYS A 47 -9.36 17.18 -0.54
C CYS A 47 -10.67 17.06 -1.32
N ASN A 48 -11.62 16.28 -0.77
CA ASN A 48 -12.95 16.12 -1.36
C ASN A 48 -13.87 17.34 -1.14
N ASP A 49 -13.35 18.50 -0.73
CA ASP A 49 -14.16 19.66 -0.38
C ASP A 49 -13.46 20.99 -0.74
N PRO A 50 -13.95 21.73 -1.75
CA PRO A 50 -13.38 23.00 -2.16
C PRO A 50 -13.64 24.16 -1.17
N ASP A 51 -14.60 24.04 -0.25
CA ASP A 51 -15.00 25.12 0.67
C ASP A 51 -14.43 24.99 2.10
N SER A 52 -13.66 23.93 2.36
CA SER A 52 -13.05 23.66 3.66
C SER A 52 -11.76 24.46 3.87
N HIS A 53 -11.87 25.78 4.07
CA HIS A 53 -10.77 26.65 4.54
C HIS A 53 -10.31 26.38 5.98
N ASN A 54 -10.78 25.31 6.63
CA ASN A 54 -10.46 25.02 8.02
C ASN A 54 -9.23 24.12 8.16
N SER A 55 -8.17 24.69 8.75
CA SER A 55 -6.98 24.01 9.29
C SER A 55 -7.29 22.76 10.12
N THR A 56 -8.49 22.66 10.67
CA THR A 56 -8.97 21.58 11.53
C THR A 56 -9.05 20.21 10.86
N ARG A 57 -9.42 20.13 9.56
CA ARG A 57 -9.55 18.82 8.86
C ARG A 57 -8.18 18.26 8.48
N SER A 58 -7.22 19.13 8.15
CA SER A 58 -5.82 18.74 7.93
C SER A 58 -5.19 18.16 9.20
N GLN A 59 -5.57 18.68 10.37
CA GLN A 59 -5.12 18.18 11.68
C GLN A 59 -5.79 16.86 12.08
N MET A 60 -7.05 16.65 11.69
CA MET A 60 -7.77 15.39 11.90
C MET A 60 -7.17 14.22 11.10
N ILE A 61 -6.75 14.46 9.85
CA ILE A 61 -6.12 13.40 9.03
C ILE A 61 -4.74 13.01 9.58
N THR A 62 -4.00 13.95 10.17
CA THR A 62 -2.68 13.66 10.78
C THR A 62 -2.76 12.87 12.08
N ASP A 63 -3.92 12.84 12.75
CA ASP A 63 -4.11 12.07 13.98
C ASP A 63 -4.72 10.68 13.73
N GLN A 64 -5.25 10.45 12.52
CA GLN A 64 -5.69 9.14 12.06
C GLN A 64 -4.50 8.26 11.67
N GLY A 65 -4.51 7.02 12.15
CA GLY A 65 -3.54 6.01 11.72
C GLY A 65 -3.66 5.70 10.23
N VAL A 66 -2.63 5.06 9.68
CA VAL A 66 -2.58 4.56 8.31
C VAL A 66 -2.48 3.04 8.35
N PHE A 67 -3.28 2.38 7.51
CA PHE A 67 -3.18 0.96 7.23
C PHE A 67 -2.49 0.75 5.88
N GLN A 68 -1.24 0.29 5.91
CA GLN A 68 -0.47 -0.04 4.72
C GLN A 68 -0.71 -1.51 4.33
N LYS A 69 -0.79 -1.77 3.03
CA LYS A 69 -1.08 -3.10 2.45
C LYS A 69 0.20 -3.68 1.87
N TRP A 70 0.67 -4.76 2.46
CA TRP A 70 1.93 -5.40 2.13
C TRP A 70 1.72 -6.83 1.61
N ILE A 71 2.60 -7.23 0.69
CA ILE A 71 2.73 -8.60 0.17
C ILE A 71 4.19 -9.00 0.26
N GLN A 72 4.47 -10.19 0.78
CA GLN A 72 5.78 -10.82 0.65
C GLN A 72 5.87 -11.47 -0.74
N GLY A 73 6.63 -10.84 -1.64
CA GLY A 73 6.89 -11.37 -2.97
C GLY A 73 8.23 -12.10 -3.04
N PRO A 74 8.57 -12.70 -4.21
CA PRO A 74 9.85 -13.36 -4.42
C PRO A 74 11.09 -12.45 -4.27
N LYS A 75 10.89 -11.13 -4.29
CA LYS A 75 11.94 -10.11 -4.16
C LYS A 75 11.87 -9.35 -2.82
N GLY A 76 11.20 -9.94 -1.82
CA GLY A 76 10.96 -9.31 -0.52
C GLY A 76 9.61 -8.61 -0.43
N TRP A 77 9.45 -7.82 0.62
CA TRP A 77 8.21 -7.13 0.96
C TRP A 77 7.89 -5.99 -0.02
N LYS A 78 6.62 -5.90 -0.42
CA LYS A 78 6.11 -4.86 -1.33
C LYS A 78 4.87 -4.20 -0.78
N CYS A 79 4.89 -2.87 -0.69
CA CYS A 79 3.75 -2.04 -0.34
C CYS A 79 2.92 -1.74 -1.61
N ILE A 80 1.72 -2.33 -1.67
CA ILE A 80 0.82 -2.20 -2.83
C ILE A 80 -0.16 -1.05 -2.70
N GLY A 81 -0.19 -0.35 -1.56
CA GLY A 81 -1.11 0.75 -1.28
C GLY A 81 -1.33 0.94 0.22
N TYR A 82 -2.14 1.92 0.57
CA TYR A 82 -2.53 2.21 1.94
C TYR A 82 -3.97 2.70 2.01
N GLU A 83 -4.50 2.89 3.21
CA GLU A 83 -5.75 3.59 3.48
C GLU A 83 -5.68 4.26 4.86
N TYR A 84 -6.43 5.36 5.03
CA TYR A 84 -6.58 5.97 6.34
C TYR A 84 -7.42 5.06 7.24
N GLN A 85 -6.99 4.93 8.49
CA GLN A 85 -7.69 4.15 9.50
C GLN A 85 -8.90 4.96 10.00
N THR A 86 -10.10 4.51 9.63
CA THR A 86 -11.32 4.78 10.40
C THR A 86 -11.40 3.72 11.49
N ASP A 87 -11.59 4.11 12.76
CA ASP A 87 -11.57 3.22 13.93
C ASP A 87 -12.10 1.81 13.61
N VAL A 88 -11.20 0.83 13.68
CA VAL A 88 -11.49 -0.55 13.28
C VAL A 88 -11.80 -1.37 14.54
N GLU A 89 -13.08 -1.56 14.83
CA GLU A 89 -13.52 -2.62 15.72
C GLU A 89 -13.15 -3.98 15.12
N HIS A 90 -12.65 -4.90 15.95
CA HIS A 90 -12.33 -6.26 15.51
C HIS A 90 -13.65 -6.99 15.18
N ASN A 91 -13.66 -7.82 14.14
CA ASN A 91 -14.78 -8.66 13.66
C ASN A 91 -15.89 -8.02 12.78
N VAL A 92 -15.69 -6.85 12.20
CA VAL A 92 -16.67 -6.28 11.25
C VAL A 92 -16.18 -6.39 9.80
N GLU A 93 -17.01 -6.96 8.92
CA GLU A 93 -16.80 -6.92 7.46
C GLU A 93 -16.69 -5.46 6.99
N GLN A 94 -15.52 -5.06 6.51
CA GLN A 94 -15.32 -3.71 6.02
C GLN A 94 -15.88 -3.56 4.60
N VAL A 95 -16.86 -2.67 4.45
CA VAL A 95 -17.34 -2.17 3.16
C VAL A 95 -16.28 -1.27 2.55
N TYR A 96 -16.00 -1.50 1.27
CA TYR A 96 -15.02 -0.78 0.48
C TYR A 96 -15.40 0.70 0.36
N LEU A 97 -14.61 1.62 0.93
CA LEU A 97 -14.75 3.05 0.62
C LEU A 97 -14.09 3.30 -0.76
N PRO A 98 -14.86 3.67 -1.80
CA PRO A 98 -14.32 3.82 -3.16
C PRO A 98 -13.27 4.93 -3.27
N ASP A 99 -13.44 6.02 -2.49
CA ASP A 99 -12.58 7.20 -2.56
C ASP A 99 -11.19 6.97 -1.97
N SER A 100 -11.07 6.14 -0.93
CA SER A 100 -9.77 5.85 -0.29
C SER A 100 -8.87 5.00 -1.17
N GLN A 101 -9.43 4.11 -2.01
CA GLN A 101 -8.65 3.36 -2.99
C GLN A 101 -8.03 4.30 -4.02
N LEU A 102 -8.84 5.20 -4.60
CA LEU A 102 -8.37 6.09 -5.65
C LEU A 102 -7.25 7.00 -5.13
N GLN A 103 -7.42 7.61 -3.95
CA GLN A 103 -6.39 8.45 -3.33
C GLN A 103 -5.08 7.69 -3.12
N SER A 104 -5.14 6.48 -2.57
CA SER A 104 -3.95 5.64 -2.40
C SER A 104 -3.27 5.32 -3.73
N MET A 105 -4.05 5.03 -4.77
CA MET A 105 -3.50 4.70 -6.08
C MET A 105 -2.93 5.92 -6.81
N ILE A 106 -3.52 7.10 -6.63
CA ILE A 106 -2.95 8.36 -7.15
C ILE A 106 -1.56 8.59 -6.55
N LEU A 107 -1.40 8.40 -5.24
CA LEU A 107 -0.09 8.52 -4.60
C LEU A 107 0.90 7.48 -5.12
N GLN A 108 0.49 6.22 -5.28
CA GLN A 108 1.32 5.17 -5.87
C GLN A 108 1.81 5.56 -7.29
N ILE A 109 0.92 6.05 -8.16
CA ILE A 109 1.28 6.52 -9.51
C ILE A 109 2.28 7.67 -9.43
N MET A 110 2.00 8.67 -8.60
CA MET A 110 2.83 9.87 -8.48
C MET A 110 4.24 9.53 -8.00
N ILE A 111 4.34 8.75 -6.92
CA ILE A 111 5.61 8.33 -6.34
C ILE A 111 6.43 7.54 -7.36
N TRP A 112 5.81 6.55 -8.01
CA TRP A 112 6.51 5.70 -8.97
C TRP A 112 6.95 6.49 -10.23
N SER A 113 6.08 7.34 -10.76
CA SER A 113 6.38 8.16 -11.94
C SER A 113 7.54 9.13 -11.65
N GLN A 114 7.54 9.76 -10.48
CA GLN A 114 8.63 10.64 -10.07
C GLN A 114 9.93 9.87 -9.88
N PHE A 115 9.89 8.70 -9.25
CA PHE A 115 11.07 7.84 -9.10
C PHE A 115 11.70 7.52 -10.45
N GLU A 116 10.93 7.03 -11.43
CA GLU A 116 11.48 6.70 -12.75
C GLU A 116 12.07 7.93 -13.45
N LYS A 117 11.41 9.09 -13.37
CA LYS A 117 11.92 10.33 -13.97
C LYS A 117 13.16 10.85 -13.27
N ILE A 118 13.24 10.75 -11.95
CA ILE A 118 14.43 11.15 -11.20
C ILE A 118 15.60 10.24 -11.56
N ILE A 119 15.40 8.93 -11.63
CA ILE A 119 16.46 8.00 -12.03
C ILE A 119 16.93 8.28 -13.47
N LEU A 120 16.00 8.50 -14.40
CA LEU A 120 16.31 8.82 -15.79
C LEU A 120 17.10 10.15 -15.93
N LEU A 121 16.73 11.16 -15.15
CA LEU A 121 17.27 12.51 -15.24
C LEU A 121 18.35 12.80 -14.18
N HIS A 122 18.76 11.81 -13.40
CA HIS A 122 19.70 11.98 -12.28
C HIS A 122 20.98 12.75 -12.65
N PRO A 123 21.62 12.54 -13.83
CA PRO A 123 22.80 13.33 -14.23
C PRO A 123 22.55 14.83 -14.36
N PHE A 124 21.30 15.25 -14.57
CA PHE A 124 20.90 16.63 -14.81
C PHE A 124 20.27 17.32 -13.59
N LEU A 125 19.75 16.54 -12.64
CA LEU A 125 19.01 17.08 -11.48
C LEU A 125 19.91 17.55 -10.34
N GLY A 126 21.18 17.11 -10.28
CA GLY A 126 22.09 17.50 -9.20
C GLY A 126 21.50 17.21 -7.81
N GLN A 127 21.53 18.20 -6.91
CA GLN A 127 20.94 18.11 -5.57
C GLN A 127 19.47 18.54 -5.49
N GLU A 128 18.83 18.87 -6.61
CA GLU A 128 17.46 19.42 -6.66
C GLU A 128 16.38 18.34 -6.82
N ALA A 129 16.76 17.06 -6.81
CA ALA A 129 15.82 15.96 -6.92
C ALA A 129 14.81 15.96 -5.75
N PHE A 130 13.53 15.74 -6.08
CA PHE A 130 12.46 15.72 -5.06
C PHE A 130 12.67 14.62 -4.01
N TYR A 131 13.18 13.45 -4.43
CA TYR A 131 13.56 12.37 -3.54
C TYR A 131 15.08 12.32 -3.38
N ASN A 132 15.54 12.15 -2.13
CA ASN A 132 16.94 11.89 -1.82
C ASN A 132 17.30 10.41 -2.09
N LYS A 133 18.58 10.07 -1.94
CA LYS A 133 19.07 8.71 -2.23
C LYS A 133 18.37 7.62 -1.40
N GLU A 134 18.18 7.83 -0.10
CA GLU A 134 17.53 6.85 0.78
C GLU A 134 16.04 6.66 0.43
N GLU A 135 15.36 7.75 0.07
CA GLU A 135 13.97 7.71 -0.39
C GLU A 135 13.85 6.97 -1.72
N LEU A 136 14.77 7.18 -2.67
CA LEU A 136 14.80 6.45 -3.94
C LEU A 136 15.06 4.95 -3.72
N GLU A 137 15.98 4.60 -2.81
CA GLU A 137 16.22 3.21 -2.40
C GLU A 137 14.96 2.60 -1.79
N THR A 138 14.26 3.33 -0.91
CA THR A 138 12.98 2.93 -0.31
C THR A 138 11.91 2.70 -1.39
N ILE A 139 11.77 3.61 -2.35
CA ILE A 139 10.79 3.50 -3.43
C ILE A 139 11.07 2.24 -4.27
N SER A 140 12.31 2.06 -4.73
CA SER A 140 12.69 0.90 -5.54
C SER A 140 12.51 -0.44 -4.81
N SER A 141 12.77 -0.44 -3.49
CA SER A 141 12.73 -1.65 -2.65
C SER A 141 11.30 -2.05 -2.31
N TYR A 142 10.41 -1.10 -2.00
CA TYR A 142 9.10 -1.43 -1.41
C TYR A 142 7.90 -1.03 -2.26
N PHE A 143 7.98 0.03 -3.07
CA PHE A 143 6.84 0.42 -3.90
C PHE A 143 6.71 -0.49 -5.12
N VAL A 144 5.49 -0.60 -5.62
CA VAL A 144 5.16 -1.44 -6.77
C VAL A 144 4.90 -0.54 -7.98
N PRO A 145 5.49 -0.85 -9.16
CA PRO A 145 5.25 -0.10 -10.37
C PRO A 145 3.76 0.10 -10.63
N THR A 146 3.35 1.37 -10.67
CA THR A 146 1.93 1.75 -10.81
C THR A 146 1.82 2.88 -11.84
N TYR A 147 0.96 2.69 -12.83
CA TYR A 147 0.87 3.53 -14.02
C TYR A 147 -0.58 3.82 -14.41
N THR A 148 -0.79 4.90 -15.16
CA THR A 148 -2.07 5.21 -15.81
C THR A 148 -2.22 4.54 -17.18
N SER A 149 -1.11 4.11 -17.77
CA SER A 149 -1.06 3.30 -19.00
C SER A 149 -0.54 1.91 -18.70
N VAL A 150 -1.06 0.91 -19.42
CA VAL A 150 -0.59 -0.47 -19.34
C VAL A 150 0.74 -0.69 -20.08
N THR A 151 1.10 0.21 -21.00
CA THR A 151 2.24 0.06 -21.91
C THR A 151 3.56 -0.31 -21.21
N PRO A 152 4.01 0.39 -20.14
CA PRO A 152 5.30 0.07 -19.51
C PRO A 152 5.35 -1.36 -18.95
N LEU A 153 4.24 -1.85 -18.43
CA LEU A 153 4.14 -3.20 -17.87
C LEU A 153 4.18 -4.26 -18.98
N ILE A 154 3.55 -4.01 -20.12
CA ILE A 154 3.58 -4.92 -21.28
C ILE A 154 4.99 -4.98 -21.88
N GLU A 155 5.63 -3.82 -22.09
CA GLU A 155 6.98 -3.74 -22.66
C GLU A 155 8.02 -4.45 -21.78
N LEU A 156 7.85 -4.41 -20.46
CA LEU A 156 8.68 -5.12 -19.49
C LEU A 156 8.29 -6.59 -19.28
N GLY A 157 7.26 -7.10 -19.98
CA GLY A 157 6.77 -8.46 -19.83
C GLY A 157 6.23 -8.78 -18.42
N LYS A 158 5.72 -7.77 -17.71
CA LYS A 158 5.28 -7.88 -16.32
C LYS A 158 3.79 -8.22 -16.23
N PRO A 159 3.41 -9.20 -15.40
CA PRO A 159 2.01 -9.41 -15.09
C PRO A 159 1.48 -8.19 -14.33
N TYR A 160 0.21 -7.84 -14.52
CA TYR A 160 -0.37 -6.65 -13.91
C TYR A 160 -1.82 -6.85 -13.49
N LYS A 161 -2.28 -5.95 -12.63
CA LYS A 161 -3.66 -5.82 -12.19
C LYS A 161 -4.21 -4.45 -12.57
N LYS A 162 -5.41 -4.44 -13.16
CA LYS A 162 -6.21 -3.21 -13.33
C LYS A 162 -7.05 -2.96 -12.08
N HIS A 163 -6.96 -1.78 -11.49
CA HIS A 163 -7.81 -1.38 -10.36
C HIS A 163 -9.18 -0.89 -10.86
N LYS A 164 -10.24 -1.16 -10.08
CA LYS A 164 -11.61 -0.74 -10.37
C LYS A 164 -11.83 0.69 -9.87
N THR A 165 -11.20 1.65 -10.53
CA THR A 165 -11.27 3.08 -10.22
C THR A 165 -11.87 3.85 -11.39
N THR A 166 -12.29 5.10 -11.16
CA THR A 166 -12.77 6.01 -12.21
C THR A 166 -11.69 6.34 -13.24
N LEU A 167 -10.42 6.39 -12.80
CA LEU A 167 -9.25 6.53 -13.67
C LEU A 167 -8.67 5.15 -14.02
N PRO A 168 -8.11 4.96 -15.23
CA PRO A 168 -7.39 3.74 -15.56
C PRO A 168 -6.10 3.67 -14.75
N ILE A 169 -5.99 2.67 -13.87
CA ILE A 169 -4.80 2.43 -13.05
C ILE A 169 -4.38 0.98 -13.17
N TYR A 170 -3.11 0.77 -13.51
CA TYR A 170 -2.47 -0.53 -13.67
C TYR A 170 -1.29 -0.62 -12.69
N GLN A 171 -1.19 -1.72 -11.97
CA GLN A 171 -0.11 -1.97 -11.02
C GLN A 171 0.53 -3.33 -11.33
N GLU A 172 1.87 -3.44 -11.23
CA GLU A 172 2.55 -4.73 -11.35
C GLU A 172 1.92 -5.73 -10.37
N PHE A 173 1.65 -6.93 -10.87
CA PHE A 173 1.08 -7.99 -10.07
C PHE A 173 2.17 -8.66 -9.24
N ILE A 174 2.12 -8.45 -7.93
CA ILE A 174 2.95 -9.19 -6.98
C ILE A 174 2.20 -10.46 -6.57
N PRO A 175 2.77 -11.65 -6.81
CA PRO A 175 2.14 -12.90 -6.39
C PRO A 175 2.13 -12.96 -4.87
N ALA A 176 1.02 -13.42 -4.32
CA ALA A 176 0.83 -13.64 -2.90
C ALA A 176 0.27 -15.07 -2.67
N PRO A 177 0.60 -15.71 -1.53
CA PRO A 177 0.09 -17.04 -1.20
C PRO A 177 -1.44 -17.09 -1.26
N SER A 178 -1.98 -18.19 -1.79
CA SER A 178 -3.42 -18.45 -1.74
C SER A 178 -3.69 -19.41 -0.59
N LEU A 179 -4.57 -19.02 0.33
CA LEU A 179 -4.91 -19.81 1.50
C LEU A 179 -6.34 -20.30 1.42
N MET A 180 -6.57 -21.45 2.06
CA MET A 180 -7.89 -21.97 2.41
C MET A 180 -8.03 -21.88 3.93
N ILE A 181 -9.03 -21.17 4.41
CA ILE A 181 -9.39 -21.17 5.83
C ILE A 181 -10.77 -21.79 6.01
N GLN A 182 -10.96 -22.47 7.13
CA GLN A 182 -12.30 -22.82 7.57
C GLN A 182 -12.76 -21.74 8.55
N SER A 183 -13.74 -20.93 8.14
CA SER A 183 -14.43 -19.98 9.02
C SER A 183 -15.85 -20.47 9.19
N GLU A 184 -16.27 -20.77 10.42
CA GLU A 184 -17.63 -21.25 10.72
C GLU A 184 -18.06 -22.48 9.88
N GLY A 185 -17.11 -23.37 9.55
CA GLY A 185 -17.35 -24.56 8.73
C GLY A 185 -17.43 -24.30 7.21
N ILE A 186 -17.29 -23.05 6.76
CA ILE A 186 -17.26 -22.69 5.34
C ILE A 186 -15.80 -22.52 4.90
N PRO A 187 -15.36 -23.23 3.84
CA PRO A 187 -14.03 -23.02 3.27
C PRO A 187 -13.98 -21.68 2.53
N LEU A 188 -13.22 -20.72 3.08
CA LEU A 188 -12.91 -19.46 2.43
C LEU A 188 -11.57 -19.56 1.72
N LYS A 189 -11.60 -19.34 0.41
CA LYS A 189 -10.40 -19.21 -0.42
C LYS A 189 -10.07 -17.73 -0.59
N GLY A 190 -8.82 -17.37 -0.35
CA GLY A 190 -8.37 -16.01 -0.64
C GLY A 190 -6.87 -15.87 -0.72
N THR A 191 -6.45 -14.65 -1.01
CA THR A 191 -5.04 -14.27 -1.08
C THR A 191 -4.60 -13.76 0.29
N TRP A 192 -3.49 -14.28 0.81
CA TRP A 192 -2.86 -13.78 2.03
C TRP A 192 -2.25 -12.41 1.80
N MET A 193 -2.47 -11.51 2.75
CA MET A 193 -2.00 -10.15 2.73
C MET A 193 -1.56 -9.75 4.14
N THR A 194 -0.58 -8.85 4.24
CA THR A 194 -0.12 -8.31 5.51
C THR A 194 -0.52 -6.85 5.61
N GLY A 195 -1.36 -6.52 6.57
CA GLY A 195 -1.61 -5.15 6.97
C GLY A 195 -0.53 -4.67 7.92
N VAL A 196 -0.08 -3.42 7.78
CA VAL A 196 0.80 -2.76 8.76
C VAL A 196 0.12 -1.47 9.21
N TYR A 197 -0.09 -1.34 10.51
CA TYR A 197 -0.67 -0.15 11.12
C TYR A 197 0.45 0.81 11.53
N VAL A 198 0.39 2.03 11.03
CA VAL A 198 1.35 3.09 11.32
C VAL A 198 0.60 4.31 11.84
N LYS A 199 1.07 4.90 12.94
CA LYS A 199 0.49 6.14 13.49
C LYS A 199 1.62 7.11 13.82
N GLN A 200 1.53 8.34 13.32
CA GLN A 200 2.54 9.39 13.57
C GLN A 200 3.98 8.92 13.32
N ALA A 201 4.22 8.28 12.17
CA ALA A 201 5.50 7.67 11.79
C ALA A 201 6.04 6.57 12.73
N ASN A 202 5.19 5.99 13.58
CA ASN A 202 5.52 4.85 14.42
C ASN A 202 4.76 3.60 13.98
N PHE A 203 5.49 2.50 13.82
CA PHE A 203 4.90 1.18 13.68
C PHE A 203 4.08 0.83 14.91
N GLN A 204 2.86 0.31 14.71
CA GLN A 204 1.97 -0.07 15.81
C GLN A 204 1.86 -1.59 15.94
N ARG A 205 1.53 -2.25 14.82
CA ARG A 205 1.34 -3.70 14.74
C ARG A 205 1.19 -4.14 13.29
N ILE A 206 1.32 -5.44 13.07
CA ILE A 206 0.83 -6.08 11.85
C ILE A 206 -0.60 -6.61 12.04
N GLY A 207 -1.34 -6.69 10.95
CA GLY A 207 -2.68 -7.28 10.87
C GLY A 207 -2.80 -8.11 9.59
N PRO A 208 -2.44 -9.40 9.63
CA PRO A 208 -2.67 -10.28 8.49
C PRO A 208 -4.15 -10.35 8.13
N TYR A 209 -4.44 -10.52 6.85
CA TYR A 209 -5.80 -10.75 6.39
C TYR A 209 -5.83 -11.58 5.12
N ILE A 210 -6.96 -12.26 4.91
CA ILE A 210 -7.25 -12.95 3.67
C ILE A 210 -8.19 -12.12 2.84
N LYS A 211 -7.85 -11.91 1.57
CA LYS A 211 -8.69 -11.23 0.60
C LYS A 211 -9.33 -12.22 -0.37
N ASN A 212 -10.66 -12.30 -0.36
CA ASN A 212 -11.38 -13.18 -1.29
C ASN A 212 -11.51 -12.56 -2.70
N SER A 213 -12.06 -13.32 -3.65
CA SER A 213 -12.26 -12.87 -5.04
C SER A 213 -13.19 -11.67 -5.18
N ASN A 214 -14.12 -11.51 -4.24
CA ASN A 214 -15.08 -10.41 -4.20
C ASN A 214 -14.47 -9.14 -3.57
N GLY A 215 -13.29 -9.25 -2.97
CA GLY A 215 -12.55 -8.14 -2.40
C GLY A 215 -12.73 -7.95 -0.89
N TYR A 216 -13.55 -8.77 -0.24
CA TYR A 216 -13.73 -8.78 1.21
C TYR A 216 -12.44 -9.23 1.91
N ARG A 217 -12.23 -8.71 3.12
CA ARG A 217 -11.06 -8.98 3.94
C ARG A 217 -11.48 -9.62 5.25
N THR A 218 -10.88 -10.75 5.56
CA THR A 218 -11.01 -11.41 6.86
C THR A 218 -9.69 -11.23 7.59
N PHE A 219 -9.69 -10.39 8.63
CA PHE A 219 -8.51 -10.13 9.45
C PHE A 219 -8.23 -11.30 10.39
N MET A 220 -6.95 -11.53 10.66
CA MET A 220 -6.46 -12.64 11.46
C MET A 220 -5.48 -12.12 12.51
N GLU A 221 -5.31 -12.88 13.59
CA GLU A 221 -4.24 -12.62 14.54
C GLU A 221 -2.88 -12.97 13.92
N ALA A 222 -1.89 -12.14 14.21
CA ALA A 222 -0.53 -12.40 13.78
C ALA A 222 0.13 -13.43 14.69
N LEU A 223 0.56 -14.55 14.10
CA LEU A 223 1.42 -15.53 14.78
C LEU A 223 2.88 -15.13 14.52
N ILE A 224 3.65 -14.93 15.59
CA ILE A 224 5.06 -14.52 15.55
C ILE A 224 5.91 -15.61 16.21
N ASN A 225 6.95 -16.08 15.53
CA ASN A 225 7.96 -17.03 16.05
C ASN A 225 9.26 -16.33 16.44
#